data_AF-A0AAU9TUQ0-F1
#
_entry.id   AF-A0AAU9TUQ0-F1
#
_cell.length_a   1.000
_cell.length_b   1.000
_cell.length_c   1.000
_cell.angle_alpha   90.00
_cell.angle_beta   90.00
_cell.angle_gamma   90.00
#
_symmetry.space_group_name_H-M   'P 1'
#
loop_
_entity.id
_entity.type
_entity.pdbx_description
1 polymer ?
#
loop_
_entity_poly.entity_id
_entity_poly.type
_entity_poly.pdbx_seq_one_letter_code
_entity_poly.pdbx_strand_id
1 'polypeptide(L)'
;MAFVPPRAVPARSVQSLEEYNTPRAPLRRQVSLDEERRDDCQGHWRGPYLEGEEEEKGVRLFRAMLLQHLRLEELRPPPCMIVPANPDQRGWWMYWRDWRALERAARRFRETKARARLAARAEHIPLLSLDEVEFEDIMQELCQACVHYEQRALVVLAFLCEVVARAVRVGGWCRAADWAARHVAQCATPWAIRHGGWSAVVERAGGSRREETLLAGAAIAALLAFLLYCRTRLRHALL
;
A
#
# COMPACT_ATOMS: atom_id res chain seq x y z
N MET A 1 -13.54 -55.64 22.58
CA MET A 1 -12.76 -54.40 22.31
C MET A 1 -13.76 -53.32 21.92
N ALA A 2 -13.93 -52.30 22.76
CA ALA A 2 -14.97 -51.29 22.62
C ALA A 2 -14.57 -50.24 21.57
N PHE A 3 -15.42 -50.05 20.56
CA PHE A 3 -15.32 -48.95 19.60
C PHE A 3 -15.80 -47.66 20.28
N VAL A 4 -14.90 -46.70 20.45
CA VAL A 4 -15.23 -45.35 20.93
C VAL A 4 -15.56 -44.49 19.70
N PRO A 5 -16.76 -43.91 19.59
CA PRO A 5 -17.09 -43.01 18.48
C PRO A 5 -16.37 -41.66 18.67
N PRO A 6 -16.02 -40.95 17.58
CA PRO A 6 -15.39 -39.63 17.68
C PRO A 6 -16.36 -38.63 18.32
N ARG A 7 -15.90 -37.89 19.33
CA ARG A 7 -16.63 -36.78 19.94
C ARG A 7 -16.97 -35.75 18.85
N ALA A 8 -18.26 -35.52 18.64
CA ALA A 8 -18.75 -34.40 17.85
C ALA A 8 -18.21 -33.10 18.46
N VAL A 9 -17.47 -32.33 17.67
CA VAL A 9 -17.13 -30.94 17.99
C VAL A 9 -18.45 -30.16 17.97
N PRO A 10 -18.84 -29.46 19.05
CA PRO A 10 -20.02 -28.61 18.98
C PRO A 10 -19.77 -27.55 17.92
N ALA A 11 -20.68 -27.48 16.94
CA ALA A 11 -20.75 -26.40 15.99
C ALA A 11 -20.73 -25.08 16.78
N ARG A 12 -19.67 -24.29 16.60
CA ARG A 12 -19.61 -22.92 17.11
C ARG A 12 -20.86 -22.20 16.62
N SER A 13 -21.57 -21.61 17.57
CA SER A 13 -22.92 -21.09 17.41
C SER A 13 -23.01 -20.13 16.22
N VAL A 14 -23.80 -20.52 15.23
CA VAL A 14 -24.40 -19.57 14.30
C VAL A 14 -25.36 -18.73 15.16
N GLN A 15 -25.02 -17.46 15.38
CA GLN A 15 -25.88 -16.54 16.13
C GLN A 15 -27.26 -16.48 15.47
N SER A 16 -28.31 -16.58 16.30
CA SER A 16 -29.71 -16.44 15.87
C SER A 16 -29.92 -15.06 15.23
N LEU A 17 -30.67 -15.01 14.13
CA LEU A 17 -31.09 -13.79 13.44
C LEU A 17 -31.87 -12.80 14.34
N GLU A 18 -32.23 -13.21 15.55
CA GLU A 18 -32.96 -12.39 16.53
C GLU A 18 -32.09 -11.36 17.27
N GLU A 19 -30.74 -11.44 17.20
CA GLU A 19 -29.83 -10.45 17.80
C GLU A 19 -29.76 -9.11 17.04
N TYR A 20 -30.36 -9.01 15.85
CA TYR A 20 -30.42 -7.77 15.06
C TYR A 20 -31.39 -6.70 15.59
N ASN A 21 -32.17 -7.01 16.65
CA ASN A 21 -33.14 -6.09 17.26
C ASN A 21 -32.58 -5.28 18.44
N THR A 22 -31.27 -5.37 18.71
CA THR A 22 -30.64 -4.42 19.64
C THR A 22 -30.59 -3.03 18.99
N PRO A 23 -30.92 -1.94 19.71
CA PRO A 23 -30.76 -0.60 19.16
C PRO A 23 -29.29 -0.42 18.78
N ARG A 24 -29.01 -0.34 17.47
CA ARG A 24 -27.68 0.00 16.96
C ARG A 24 -27.22 1.27 17.67
N ALA A 25 -25.98 1.27 18.13
CA ALA A 25 -25.38 2.45 18.76
C ALA A 25 -25.72 3.69 17.91
N PRO A 26 -26.11 4.82 18.53
CA PRO A 26 -26.54 6.00 17.78
C PRO A 26 -25.45 6.36 16.78
N LEU A 27 -25.82 6.43 15.50
CA LEU A 27 -24.94 6.80 14.39
C LEU A 27 -24.13 8.02 14.83
N ARG A 28 -22.83 7.82 15.07
CA ARG A 28 -21.92 8.91 15.38
C ARG A 28 -21.86 9.79 14.13
N ARG A 29 -22.65 10.86 14.16
CA ARG A 29 -22.60 12.09 13.35
C ARG A 29 -22.10 11.86 11.92
N GLN A 30 -23.02 11.72 10.97
CA GLN A 30 -22.73 11.95 9.56
C GLN A 30 -22.27 13.40 9.41
N VAL A 31 -20.96 13.61 9.42
CA VAL A 31 -20.34 14.94 9.23
C VAL A 31 -20.57 15.32 7.78
N SER A 32 -21.40 16.34 7.55
CA SER A 32 -21.69 16.85 6.20
C SER A 32 -20.41 17.38 5.55
N LEU A 33 -20.36 17.36 4.21
CA LEU A 33 -19.23 17.91 3.43
C LEU A 33 -18.84 19.33 3.81
N ASP A 34 -19.76 20.11 4.38
CA ASP A 34 -19.55 21.50 4.78
C ASP A 34 -18.86 21.66 6.15
N GLU A 35 -18.78 20.59 6.96
CA GLU A 35 -18.14 20.63 8.28
C GLU A 35 -16.64 20.27 8.25
N GLU A 36 -16.08 19.85 7.11
CA GLU A 36 -14.62 19.69 6.94
C GLU A 36 -13.93 21.07 6.84
N ARG A 37 -13.72 21.70 7.99
CA ARG A 37 -12.92 22.93 8.09
C ARG A 37 -11.51 22.66 7.55
N ARG A 38 -11.20 23.33 6.44
CA ARG A 38 -9.88 23.37 5.78
C ARG A 38 -8.71 23.66 6.73
N ASP A 39 -8.97 24.31 7.86
CA ASP A 39 -7.95 24.91 8.72
C ASP A 39 -7.57 24.05 9.96
N ASP A 40 -8.35 23.02 10.30
CA ASP A 40 -8.13 22.20 11.51
C ASP A 40 -7.44 20.85 11.26
N CYS A 41 -7.20 20.48 9.99
CA CYS A 41 -6.62 19.19 9.63
C CYS A 41 -5.08 19.20 9.89
N GLN A 42 -4.65 18.85 11.11
CA GLN A 42 -3.23 18.84 11.55
C GLN A 42 -2.32 17.77 10.92
N GLY A 43 -2.82 17.08 9.89
CA GLY A 43 -2.08 16.14 9.05
C GLY A 43 -2.37 14.67 9.37
N HIS A 44 -2.73 13.91 8.35
CA HIS A 44 -3.09 12.48 8.38
C HIS A 44 -1.93 11.53 8.68
N TRP A 45 -0.74 12.08 8.82
CA TRP A 45 0.51 11.32 8.85
C TRP A 45 1.07 11.21 10.26
N ARG A 46 0.31 11.72 11.24
CA ARG A 46 0.68 11.84 12.64
C ARG A 46 -0.56 11.48 13.44
N GLY A 47 -0.50 10.41 14.20
CA GLY A 47 -1.64 9.95 14.98
C GLY A 47 -1.22 8.98 16.08
N PRO A 48 -2.08 8.81 17.11
CA PRO A 48 -1.79 7.92 18.23
C PRO A 48 -1.66 6.44 17.82
N TYR A 49 -2.14 6.09 16.62
CA TYR A 49 -2.01 4.76 16.04
C TYR A 49 -0.59 4.44 15.52
N LEU A 50 0.34 5.39 15.56
CA LEU A 50 1.73 5.21 15.18
C LEU A 50 2.56 4.85 16.42
N GLU A 51 2.41 3.62 16.91
CA GLU A 51 3.06 3.16 18.15
C GLU A 51 4.50 2.67 17.92
N GLY A 52 4.91 2.40 16.67
CA GLY A 52 6.22 1.83 16.35
C GLY A 52 6.84 2.33 15.04
N GLU A 53 8.11 1.98 14.84
CA GLU A 53 8.92 2.41 13.69
C GLU A 53 8.37 1.88 12.36
N GLU A 54 7.81 0.68 12.35
CA GLU A 54 7.26 0.06 11.14
C GLU A 54 5.90 0.68 10.75
N GLU A 55 5.10 1.12 11.72
CA GLU A 55 3.85 1.84 11.49
C GLU A 55 4.13 3.22 10.89
N GLU A 56 5.08 3.96 11.48
CA GLU A 56 5.54 5.24 10.92
C GLU A 56 6.07 5.07 9.49
N LYS A 57 6.86 4.02 9.27
CA LYS A 57 7.41 3.69 7.96
C LYS A 57 6.33 3.36 6.94
N GLY A 58 5.34 2.54 7.31
CA GLY A 58 4.21 2.19 6.46
C GLY A 58 3.43 3.42 6.03
N VAL A 59 3.11 4.30 6.97
CA VAL A 59 2.39 5.55 6.68
C VAL A 59 3.23 6.51 5.84
N ARG A 60 4.55 6.60 6.07
CA ARG A 60 5.46 7.38 5.21
C ARG A 60 5.49 6.85 3.77
N LEU A 61 5.58 5.54 3.59
CA LEU A 61 5.56 4.90 2.28
C LEU A 61 4.23 5.10 1.57
N PHE A 62 3.11 4.93 2.28
CA PHE A 62 1.77 5.20 1.77
C PHE A 62 1.63 6.66 1.32
N ARG A 63 2.01 7.62 2.18
CA ARG A 63 1.99 9.05 1.86
C ARG A 63 2.80 9.36 0.60
N ALA A 64 4.03 8.86 0.51
CA ALA A 64 4.89 9.10 -0.64
C ALA A 64 4.25 8.54 -1.93
N MET A 65 3.70 7.34 -1.85
CA MET A 65 3.05 6.68 -2.98
C MET A 65 1.76 7.39 -3.39
N LEU A 66 0.96 7.87 -2.43
CA LEU A 66 -0.23 8.66 -2.67
C LEU A 66 0.11 9.97 -3.38
N LEU A 67 1.10 10.73 -2.89
CA LEU A 67 1.50 12.00 -3.53
C LEU A 67 1.98 11.79 -4.96
N GLN A 68 2.72 10.71 -5.21
CA GLN A 68 3.13 10.34 -6.56
C GLN A 68 1.94 9.91 -7.42
N HIS A 69 1.01 9.15 -6.86
CA HIS A 69 -0.21 8.74 -7.55
C HIS A 69 -1.05 9.94 -7.96
N LEU A 70 -1.32 10.87 -7.04
CA LEU A 70 -2.04 12.12 -7.33
C LEU A 70 -1.35 12.92 -8.44
N ARG A 71 -0.02 13.04 -8.40
CA ARG A 71 0.76 13.70 -9.46
C ARG A 71 0.58 13.03 -10.82
N LEU A 72 0.58 11.70 -10.86
CA LEU A 72 0.43 10.92 -12.10
C LEU A 72 -1.01 10.92 -12.64
N GLU A 73 -1.99 11.20 -11.77
CA GLU A 73 -3.39 11.38 -12.12
C GLU A 73 -3.76 12.87 -12.35
N GLU A 74 -2.75 13.75 -12.40
CA GLU A 74 -2.89 15.19 -12.59
C GLU A 74 -3.80 15.88 -11.55
N LEU A 75 -3.87 15.30 -10.34
CA LEU A 75 -4.62 15.83 -9.21
C LEU A 75 -3.72 16.69 -8.33
N ARG A 76 -4.20 17.89 -8.00
CA ARG A 76 -3.52 18.76 -7.04
C ARG A 76 -3.74 18.22 -5.62
N PRO A 77 -2.68 17.85 -4.88
CA PRO A 77 -2.84 17.38 -3.51
C PRO A 77 -3.37 18.51 -2.61
N PRO A 78 -4.38 18.23 -1.77
CA PRO A 78 -4.85 19.15 -0.73
C PRO A 78 -3.73 19.55 0.25
N PRO A 79 -3.76 20.77 0.82
CA PRO A 79 -2.70 21.26 1.71
C PRO A 79 -2.37 20.33 2.88
N CYS A 80 -3.38 19.74 3.52
CA CYS A 80 -3.22 18.82 4.65
C CYS A 80 -2.46 17.53 4.29
N MET A 81 -2.49 17.10 3.02
CA MET A 81 -1.73 15.94 2.55
C MET A 81 -0.25 16.26 2.29
N ILE A 82 0.06 17.54 2.02
CA ILE A 82 1.43 18.00 1.76
C ILE A 82 2.22 18.17 3.08
N VAL A 83 1.51 18.31 4.21
CA VAL A 83 2.13 18.37 5.55
C VAL A 83 3.13 17.21 5.73
N PRO A 84 4.34 17.47 6.25
CA PRO A 84 5.33 16.41 6.44
C PRO A 84 4.86 15.41 7.52
N ALA A 85 5.19 14.14 7.34
CA ALA A 85 5.10 13.14 8.42
C ALA A 85 6.06 13.51 9.58
N ASN A 86 6.03 12.75 10.69
CA ASN A 86 7.03 12.91 11.75
C ASN A 86 8.45 12.86 11.16
N PRO A 87 9.37 13.73 11.59
CA PRO A 87 10.76 13.67 11.15
C PRO A 87 11.39 12.36 11.60
N ASP A 88 12.12 11.69 10.70
CA ASP A 88 12.88 10.49 11.05
C ASP A 88 14.27 10.86 11.58
N GLN A 89 14.63 10.35 12.74
CA GLN A 89 15.96 10.51 13.32
C GLN A 89 17.04 9.77 12.49
N ARG A 90 16.68 8.72 11.76
CA ARG A 90 17.60 7.94 10.91
C ARG A 90 17.85 8.58 9.54
N GLY A 91 17.13 9.66 9.23
CA GLY A 91 17.29 10.44 8.01
C GLY A 91 16.62 9.82 6.77
N TRP A 92 16.11 10.71 5.90
CA TRP A 92 15.26 10.36 4.76
C TRP A 92 15.91 9.38 3.75
N TRP A 93 17.25 9.33 3.70
CA TRP A 93 18.04 8.44 2.84
C TRP A 93 17.76 6.95 3.07
N MET A 94 17.41 6.57 4.31
CA MET A 94 17.08 5.18 4.63
C MET A 94 15.79 4.73 3.91
N TYR A 95 14.83 5.65 3.76
CA TYR A 95 13.61 5.41 2.98
C TYR A 95 13.77 5.69 1.50
N TRP A 96 14.81 6.38 1.05
CA TRP A 96 15.02 6.64 -0.37
C TRP A 96 15.17 5.36 -1.19
N ARG A 97 15.85 4.35 -0.63
CA ARG A 97 15.98 3.04 -1.27
C ARG A 97 14.62 2.35 -1.41
N ASP A 98 13.87 2.29 -0.31
CA ASP A 98 12.53 1.70 -0.28
C ASP A 98 11.61 2.47 -1.24
N TRP A 99 11.65 3.81 -1.22
CA TRP A 99 10.92 4.67 -2.14
C TRP A 99 11.22 4.35 -3.60
N ARG A 100 12.49 4.24 -4.00
CA ARG A 100 12.86 3.90 -5.39
C ARG A 100 12.38 2.52 -5.81
N ALA A 101 12.40 1.55 -4.91
CA ALA A 101 11.86 0.22 -5.17
C ALA A 101 10.33 0.24 -5.28
N LEU A 102 9.65 0.97 -4.40
CA LEU A 102 8.20 1.18 -4.44
C LEU A 102 7.77 1.95 -5.68
N GLU A 103 8.51 2.98 -6.09
CA GLU A 103 8.26 3.75 -7.31
C GLU A 103 8.31 2.84 -8.54
N ARG A 104 9.33 1.98 -8.65
CA ARG A 104 9.42 0.99 -9.74
C ARG A 104 8.27 -0.01 -9.70
N ALA A 105 7.93 -0.54 -8.52
CA ALA A 105 6.82 -1.46 -8.34
C ALA A 105 5.47 -0.81 -8.73
N ALA A 106 5.23 0.42 -8.31
CA ALA A 106 4.04 1.19 -8.64
C ALA A 106 3.95 1.48 -10.15
N ARG A 107 5.06 1.85 -10.81
CA ARG A 107 5.10 2.04 -12.27
C ARG A 107 4.74 0.75 -13.01
N ARG A 108 5.37 -0.37 -12.67
CA ARG A 108 5.03 -1.70 -13.23
C ARG A 108 3.58 -2.08 -12.97
N PHE A 109 3.07 -1.84 -11.76
CA PHE A 109 1.68 -2.12 -11.42
C PHE A 109 0.69 -1.35 -12.29
N ARG A 110 0.98 -0.08 -12.63
CA ARG A 110 0.13 0.74 -13.51
C ARG A 110 0.03 0.20 -14.94
N GLU A 111 1.06 -0.49 -15.42
CA GLU A 111 1.07 -1.12 -16.74
C GLU A 111 0.20 -2.39 -16.77
N THR A 112 -0.20 -2.91 -15.61
CA THR A 112 -1.03 -4.11 -15.52
C THR A 112 -2.53 -3.79 -15.58
N LYS A 113 -3.33 -4.76 -16.04
CA LYS A 113 -4.80 -4.71 -15.97
C LYS A 113 -5.34 -4.67 -14.53
N ALA A 114 -4.52 -4.98 -13.52
CA ALA A 114 -4.95 -4.98 -12.12
C ALA A 114 -5.28 -3.57 -11.63
N ARG A 115 -4.58 -2.54 -12.10
CA ARG A 115 -4.90 -1.14 -11.79
C ARG A 115 -6.34 -0.79 -12.20
N ALA A 116 -6.72 -1.07 -13.44
CA ALA A 116 -8.06 -0.77 -13.95
C ALA A 116 -9.15 -1.49 -13.13
N ARG A 117 -8.87 -2.71 -12.64
CA ARG A 117 -9.78 -3.45 -11.76
C ARG A 117 -9.89 -2.81 -10.37
N LEU A 118 -8.79 -2.34 -9.78
CA LEU A 118 -8.82 -1.63 -8.50
C LEU A 118 -9.58 -0.30 -8.64
N ALA A 119 -9.32 0.46 -9.70
CA ALA A 119 -10.03 1.71 -9.99
C ALA A 119 -11.53 1.48 -10.13
N ALA A 120 -11.93 0.50 -10.96
CA ALA A 120 -13.34 0.13 -11.12
C ALA A 120 -13.98 -0.33 -9.79
N ARG A 121 -13.27 -1.11 -8.97
CA ARG A 121 -13.80 -1.49 -7.65
C ARG A 121 -13.92 -0.30 -6.71
N ALA A 122 -12.95 0.61 -6.74
CA ALA A 122 -12.97 1.81 -5.94
C ALA A 122 -14.17 2.68 -6.31
N GLU A 123 -14.50 2.86 -7.60
CA GLU A 123 -15.62 3.68 -8.09
C GLU A 123 -16.96 3.39 -7.40
N HIS A 124 -17.20 2.15 -6.97
CA HIS A 124 -18.44 1.73 -6.33
C HIS A 124 -18.58 2.16 -4.86
N ILE A 125 -17.53 2.70 -4.24
CA ILE A 125 -17.58 3.11 -2.84
C ILE A 125 -18.23 4.50 -2.73
N PRO A 126 -19.29 4.69 -1.94
CA PRO A 126 -20.01 5.96 -1.85
C PRO A 126 -19.27 6.94 -0.92
N LEU A 127 -18.18 7.58 -1.39
CA LEU A 127 -17.25 8.36 -0.55
C LEU A 127 -17.87 9.48 0.29
N LEU A 128 -18.98 10.08 -0.19
CA LEU A 128 -19.59 11.22 0.49
C LEU A 128 -20.39 10.77 1.73
N SER A 129 -21.00 9.59 1.66
CA SER A 129 -21.75 8.98 2.75
C SER A 129 -20.97 7.93 3.53
N LEU A 130 -19.78 7.55 3.03
CA LEU A 130 -18.94 6.53 3.63
C LEU A 130 -18.63 6.90 5.08
N ASP A 131 -18.90 5.98 5.98
CA ASP A 131 -18.45 6.06 7.36
C ASP A 131 -17.22 5.17 7.60
N GLU A 132 -16.61 5.30 8.78
CA GLU A 132 -15.39 4.57 9.13
C GLU A 132 -15.63 3.05 9.20
N VAL A 133 -16.82 2.63 9.60
CA VAL A 133 -17.16 1.20 9.75
C VAL A 133 -17.28 0.56 8.38
N GLU A 134 -18.04 1.19 7.48
CA GLU A 134 -18.18 0.76 6.09
C GLU A 134 -16.83 0.75 5.37
N PHE A 135 -15.97 1.73 5.62
CA PHE A 135 -14.61 1.76 5.09
C PHE A 135 -13.80 0.54 5.56
N GLU A 136 -13.80 0.25 6.86
CA GLU A 136 -13.06 -0.90 7.40
C GLU A 136 -13.63 -2.24 6.91
N ASP A 137 -14.95 -2.37 6.75
CA ASP A 137 -15.57 -3.57 6.19
C ASP A 137 -15.09 -3.83 4.75
N ILE A 138 -15.09 -2.79 3.90
CA ILE A 138 -14.56 -2.87 2.53
C ILE A 138 -13.07 -3.27 2.53
N MET A 139 -12.28 -2.69 3.44
CA MET A 139 -10.86 -2.99 3.53
C MET A 139 -10.60 -4.40 4.07
N GLN A 140 -11.43 -4.92 4.97
CA GLN A 140 -11.39 -6.31 5.41
C GLN A 140 -11.73 -7.28 4.27
N GLU A 141 -12.77 -7.00 3.48
CA GLU A 141 -13.11 -7.79 2.30
C GLU A 141 -11.94 -7.83 1.30
N LEU A 142 -11.33 -6.68 1.02
CA LEU A 142 -10.16 -6.59 0.15
C LEU A 142 -9.00 -7.42 0.72
N CYS A 143 -8.74 -7.29 2.02
CA CYS A 143 -7.71 -8.03 2.73
C CYS A 143 -7.92 -9.55 2.66
N GLN A 144 -9.17 -10.03 2.74
CA GLN A 144 -9.54 -11.43 2.61
C GLN A 144 -9.37 -11.91 1.16
N ALA A 145 -9.84 -11.13 0.19
CA ALA A 145 -9.65 -11.43 -1.24
C ALA A 145 -8.16 -11.50 -1.62
N CYS A 146 -7.32 -10.71 -0.93
CA CYS A 146 -5.88 -10.68 -1.15
C CYS A 146 -5.08 -11.67 -0.28
N VAL A 147 -5.70 -12.62 0.43
CA VAL A 147 -5.00 -13.45 1.43
C VAL A 147 -3.87 -14.30 0.82
N HIS A 148 -4.02 -14.72 -0.44
CA HIS A 148 -3.04 -15.55 -1.17
C HIS A 148 -2.02 -14.74 -1.97
N TYR A 149 -2.12 -13.40 -1.97
CA TYR A 149 -1.21 -12.56 -2.74
C TYR A 149 0.05 -12.27 -1.93
N GLU A 150 1.20 -12.67 -2.46
CA GLU A 150 2.52 -12.44 -1.84
C GLU A 150 2.84 -10.96 -1.60
N GLN A 151 2.15 -10.06 -2.32
CA GLN A 151 2.32 -8.61 -2.24
C GLN A 151 1.06 -7.92 -1.68
N ARG A 152 0.29 -8.60 -0.83
CA ARG A 152 -0.98 -8.09 -0.26
C ARG A 152 -0.88 -6.67 0.27
N ALA A 153 0.13 -6.36 1.09
CA ALA A 153 0.26 -5.01 1.66
C ALA A 153 0.39 -3.93 0.58
N LEU A 154 1.09 -4.22 -0.53
CA LEU A 154 1.24 -3.27 -1.65
C LEU A 154 -0.04 -3.12 -2.46
N VAL A 155 -0.84 -4.20 -2.60
CA VAL A 155 -2.17 -4.13 -3.22
C VAL A 155 -3.12 -3.27 -2.38
N VAL A 156 -3.11 -3.46 -1.05
CA VAL A 156 -3.87 -2.63 -0.10
C VAL A 156 -3.47 -1.16 -0.24
N LEU A 157 -2.17 -0.89 -0.23
CA LEU A 157 -1.61 0.45 -0.43
C LEU A 157 -2.10 1.07 -1.75
N ALA A 158 -2.00 0.34 -2.86
CA ALA A 158 -2.42 0.82 -4.18
C ALA A 158 -3.93 1.09 -4.24
N PHE A 159 -4.74 0.23 -3.63
CA PHE A 159 -6.18 0.44 -3.54
C PHE A 159 -6.53 1.69 -2.73
N LEU A 160 -5.88 1.89 -1.58
CA LEU A 160 -6.04 3.09 -0.77
C LEU A 160 -5.67 4.37 -1.54
N CYS A 161 -4.66 4.32 -2.41
CA CYS A 161 -4.37 5.45 -3.29
C CYS A 161 -5.52 5.78 -4.26
N GLU A 162 -6.15 4.77 -4.86
CA GLU A 162 -7.30 4.97 -5.76
C GLU A 162 -8.51 5.55 -5.01
N VAL A 163 -8.78 5.07 -3.78
CA VAL A 163 -9.85 5.58 -2.91
C VAL A 163 -9.60 7.05 -2.56
N VAL A 164 -8.41 7.38 -2.08
CA VAL A 164 -8.06 8.75 -1.66
C VAL A 164 -7.99 9.70 -2.87
N ALA A 165 -7.47 9.25 -4.01
CA ALA A 165 -7.47 10.05 -5.24
C ALA A 165 -8.90 10.38 -5.70
N ARG A 166 -9.84 9.44 -5.56
CA ARG A 166 -11.24 9.74 -5.85
C ARG A 166 -11.85 10.70 -4.82
N ALA A 167 -11.52 10.56 -3.54
CA ALA A 167 -11.95 11.51 -2.50
C ALA A 167 -11.43 12.94 -2.76
N VAL A 168 -10.23 13.08 -3.32
CA VAL A 168 -9.72 14.39 -3.76
C VAL A 168 -10.60 15.00 -4.85
N ARG A 169 -11.15 14.20 -5.77
CA ARG A 169 -12.01 14.67 -6.87
C ARG A 169 -13.40 15.12 -6.40
N VAL A 170 -13.98 14.44 -5.41
CA VAL A 170 -15.38 14.65 -4.99
C VAL A 170 -15.53 15.42 -3.68
N GLY A 171 -14.45 15.67 -2.95
CA GLY A 171 -14.49 16.16 -1.57
C GLY A 171 -14.43 15.03 -0.54
N GLY A 172 -14.08 15.33 0.72
CA GLY A 172 -13.93 14.31 1.77
C GLY A 172 -12.54 13.67 1.86
N TRP A 173 -11.52 14.31 1.29
CA TRP A 173 -10.15 13.79 1.27
C TRP A 173 -9.49 13.74 2.65
N CYS A 174 -9.87 14.61 3.60
CA CYS A 174 -9.24 14.63 4.93
C CYS A 174 -9.64 13.34 5.68
N ARG A 175 -10.92 12.97 5.72
CA ARG A 175 -11.35 11.66 6.28
C ARG A 175 -10.73 10.45 5.57
N ALA A 176 -10.81 10.40 4.24
CA ALA A 176 -10.30 9.26 3.47
C ALA A 176 -8.79 9.04 3.69
N ALA A 177 -8.02 10.12 3.80
CA ALA A 177 -6.59 10.04 4.08
C ALA A 177 -6.30 9.58 5.52
N ASP A 178 -7.08 10.04 6.50
CA ASP A 178 -6.93 9.62 7.90
C ASP A 178 -7.23 8.13 8.07
N TRP A 179 -8.37 7.66 7.54
CA TRP A 179 -8.75 6.25 7.59
C TRP A 179 -7.74 5.37 6.85
N ALA A 180 -7.28 5.80 5.67
CA ALA A 180 -6.25 5.07 4.94
C ALA A 180 -4.94 4.97 5.73
N ALA A 181 -4.47 6.06 6.33
CA ALA A 181 -3.24 6.06 7.14
C ALA A 181 -3.39 5.16 8.38
N ARG A 182 -4.53 5.22 9.05
CA ARG A 182 -4.87 4.35 10.19
C ARG A 182 -4.89 2.88 9.79
N HIS A 183 -5.55 2.54 8.68
CA HIS A 183 -5.61 1.17 8.17
C HIS A 183 -4.22 0.65 7.78
N VAL A 184 -3.36 1.50 7.20
CA VAL A 184 -1.96 1.13 6.90
C VAL A 184 -1.20 0.80 8.19
N ALA A 185 -1.32 1.63 9.22
CA ALA A 185 -0.64 1.40 10.50
C ALA A 185 -1.19 0.16 11.22
N GLN A 186 -2.50 0.02 11.33
CA GLN A 186 -3.12 -1.00 12.19
C GLN A 186 -3.34 -2.35 11.50
N CYS A 187 -3.50 -2.38 10.17
CA CYS A 187 -3.87 -3.59 9.44
C CYS A 187 -2.80 -4.04 8.44
N ALA A 188 -2.25 -3.12 7.64
CA ALA A 188 -1.23 -3.47 6.65
C ALA A 188 0.15 -3.73 7.27
N THR A 189 0.54 -2.91 8.25
CA THR A 189 1.86 -2.99 8.90
C THR A 189 2.08 -4.32 9.64
N PRO A 190 1.12 -4.87 10.43
CA PRO A 190 1.30 -6.19 11.03
C PRO A 190 1.57 -7.30 10.03
N TRP A 191 0.98 -7.23 8.82
CA TRP A 191 1.31 -8.16 7.75
C TRP A 191 2.74 -7.94 7.25
N ALA A 192 3.17 -6.68 7.06
CA ALA A 192 4.52 -6.36 6.62
C ALA A 192 5.58 -6.85 7.63
N ILE A 193 5.35 -6.65 8.93
CA ILE A 193 6.21 -7.14 10.02
C ILE A 193 6.38 -8.67 9.95
N ARG A 194 5.28 -9.43 9.79
CA ARG A 194 5.34 -10.90 9.62
C ARG A 194 6.17 -11.35 8.41
N HIS A 195 6.37 -10.45 7.44
CA HIS A 195 7.17 -10.69 6.25
C HIS A 195 8.53 -9.96 6.31
N GLY A 196 9.07 -9.64 7.49
CA GLY A 196 10.39 -9.02 7.63
C GLY A 196 10.40 -7.49 7.47
N GLY A 197 9.25 -6.85 7.65
CA GLY A 197 9.09 -5.39 7.65
C GLY A 197 8.89 -4.79 6.25
N TRP A 198 8.58 -3.49 6.23
CA TRP A 198 8.26 -2.77 5.00
C TRP A 198 9.40 -2.74 3.98
N SER A 199 10.66 -2.67 4.42
CA SER A 199 11.81 -2.74 3.50
C SER A 199 11.80 -4.05 2.71
N ALA A 200 11.62 -5.19 3.38
CA ALA A 200 11.66 -6.50 2.74
C ALA A 200 10.49 -6.69 1.76
N VAL A 201 9.31 -6.16 2.09
CA VAL A 201 8.11 -6.19 1.23
C VAL A 201 8.36 -5.38 -0.05
N VAL A 202 8.87 -4.16 0.10
CA VAL A 202 9.10 -3.24 -1.01
C VAL A 202 10.26 -3.69 -1.90
N GLU A 203 11.34 -4.20 -1.32
CA GLU A 203 12.48 -4.74 -2.09
C GLU A 203 12.07 -5.92 -2.96
N ARG A 204 11.24 -6.84 -2.44
CA ARG A 204 10.70 -7.97 -3.22
C ARG A 204 9.86 -7.51 -4.40
N ALA A 205 9.06 -6.46 -4.22
CA ALA A 205 8.21 -5.93 -5.28
C ALA A 205 8.95 -5.10 -6.33
N GLY A 206 10.08 -4.48 -5.97
CA GLY A 206 10.97 -3.77 -6.90
C GLY A 206 11.60 -4.68 -7.97
N GLY A 207 11.41 -6.00 -7.88
CA GLY A 207 12.01 -7.01 -8.74
C GLY A 207 13.49 -7.24 -8.40
N SER A 208 13.99 -8.37 -8.86
CA SER A 208 15.38 -8.79 -8.69
C SER A 208 16.34 -7.74 -9.30
N ARG A 209 16.86 -6.82 -8.47
CA ARG A 209 18.05 -6.02 -8.81
C ARG A 209 19.19 -6.91 -9.31
N ARG A 210 19.20 -8.17 -8.84
CA ARG A 210 20.15 -9.22 -9.21
C ARG A 210 20.13 -9.51 -10.71
N GLU A 211 18.96 -9.63 -11.33
CA GLU A 211 18.86 -9.89 -12.78
C GLU A 211 19.38 -8.71 -13.61
N GLU A 212 19.01 -7.48 -13.23
CA GLU A 212 19.48 -6.26 -13.90
C GLU A 212 21.01 -6.10 -13.76
N THR A 213 21.59 -6.43 -12.60
CA THR A 213 23.05 -6.40 -12.40
C THR A 213 23.79 -7.53 -13.12
N LEU A 214 23.19 -8.72 -13.24
CA LEU A 214 23.77 -9.84 -13.97
C LEU A 214 23.76 -9.57 -15.48
N LEU A 215 22.69 -8.97 -16.00
CA LEU A 215 22.60 -8.50 -17.38
C LEU A 215 23.63 -7.41 -17.68
N ALA A 216 23.77 -6.42 -16.80
CA ALA A 216 24.79 -5.38 -16.93
C ALA A 216 26.22 -5.94 -16.87
N GLY A 217 26.47 -6.89 -15.95
CA GLY A 217 27.74 -7.59 -15.84
C GLY A 217 28.07 -8.43 -17.08
N ALA A 218 27.09 -9.15 -17.63
CA ALA A 218 27.23 -9.92 -18.86
C ALA A 218 27.50 -9.01 -20.07
N ALA A 219 26.83 -7.87 -20.17
CA ALA A 219 27.05 -6.89 -21.24
C ALA A 219 28.47 -6.30 -21.18
N ILE A 220 28.97 -5.95 -19.98
CA ILE A 220 30.34 -5.45 -19.79
C ILE A 220 31.37 -6.53 -20.14
N ALA A 221 31.15 -7.77 -19.70
CA ALA A 221 32.03 -8.89 -20.01
C ALA A 221 32.08 -9.18 -21.53
N ALA A 222 30.94 -9.13 -22.22
CA ALA A 222 30.85 -9.28 -23.67
C ALA A 222 31.57 -8.14 -24.40
N LEU A 223 31.43 -6.90 -23.93
CA LEU A 223 32.13 -5.75 -24.50
C LEU A 223 33.66 -5.87 -24.34
N LEU A 224 34.14 -6.29 -23.18
CA LEU A 224 35.55 -6.53 -22.93
C LEU A 224 36.11 -7.69 -23.77
N ALA A 225 35.37 -8.79 -23.89
CA ALA A 225 35.74 -9.91 -24.74
C ALA A 225 35.83 -9.48 -26.22
N PHE A 226 34.90 -8.66 -26.69
CA PHE A 226 34.92 -8.10 -28.04
C PHE A 226 36.13 -7.18 -28.26
N LEU A 227 36.44 -6.28 -27.32
CA LEU A 227 37.62 -5.41 -27.40
C LEU A 227 38.93 -6.21 -27.40
N LEU A 228 39.02 -7.27 -26.59
CA LEU A 228 40.16 -8.17 -26.57
C LEU A 228 40.31 -8.94 -27.89
N TYR A 229 39.20 -9.42 -28.45
CA TYR A 229 39.17 -10.07 -29.77
C TYR A 229 39.59 -9.14 -30.90
N CYS A 230 39.09 -7.90 -30.91
CA CYS A 230 39.52 -6.88 -31.87
C CYS A 230 41.02 -6.59 -31.75
N ARG A 231 41.53 -6.50 -30.52
CA ARG A 231 42.96 -6.26 -30.26
C ARG A 231 43.85 -7.43 -30.69
N THR A 232 43.44 -8.67 -30.48
CA THR A 232 44.18 -9.85 -30.96
C THR A 232 44.17 -9.97 -32.48
N ARG A 233 43.02 -9.72 -33.13
CA ARG A 233 42.95 -9.67 -34.60
C ARG A 233 43.80 -8.55 -35.20
N LEU A 234 43.80 -7.35 -34.61
CA LEU A 234 44.64 -6.23 -35.05
C LEU A 234 46.13 -6.57 -34.95
N ARG A 235 46.55 -7.24 -33.87
CA ARG A 235 47.94 -7.72 -33.72
C ARG A 235 48.33 -8.76 -34.76
N HIS A 236 47.43 -9.70 -35.08
CA HIS A 236 47.68 -10.70 -36.12
C HIS A 236 47.63 -10.14 -37.55
N ALA A 237 47.00 -8.98 -37.77
CA ALA A 237 46.97 -8.33 -39.08
C ALA A 237 48.14 -7.36 -39.33
N LEU A 238 48.86 -6.98 -38.27
CA LEU A 238 50.01 -6.06 -38.31
C LEU A 238 51.37 -6.78 -38.22
N LEU A 239 51.39 -8.08 -37.91
CA LEU A 239 52.54 -8.98 -37.97
C LEU A 239 52.45 -9.83 -39.23
#